data_AF-A0A963TZE9-F1
#
_entry.id   AF-A0A963TZE9-F1
#
_cell.length_a   1.000
_cell.length_b   1.000
_cell.length_c   1.000
_cell.angle_alpha   90.00
_cell.angle_beta   90.00
_cell.angle_gamma   90.00
#
_symmetry.space_group_name_H-M   'P 1'
#
loop_
_entity.id
_entity.type
_entity.pdbx_description
1 polymer ?
#
loop_
_entity_poly.entity_id
_entity_poly.type
_entity_poly.pdbx_seq_one_letter_code
_entity_poly.pdbx_strand_id
1 'polypeptide(L)'
;MAGRILIGAAALALVACAKKVEGDPLYAAADCRRATIVDSETGASVIGAEDFAYDASARRVIISAYDRRRVEKEARKRAYDISQGGVYALSMKDIKSGASVFSLPSIVSRDSVAGGLRPHGIAFDATRREITFINRSYQKINGKWRMTPRIERASADGAVFVGDGDRPRCSANDVALLGDRTFVSFDHEFCGWRKGVEDIAGLAGSGVELAGSGAVFNSARHANGLAATQERGLALAATREAAIYVLAEKSDGLKVENKVKVPGAPDNLTVSSDGSLVAALYPSLAAIGAQRKLGFGRSASRIVRIDPETGAMTLLFEDPKAKLFSAASVAIEEEGVLILGSALDRGVLICRRKADGS
;
A
#
# COMPACT_ATOMS: atom_id res chain seq x y z
N MET A 1 6.87 -51.76 8.23
CA MET A 1 8.00 -50.87 7.88
C MET A 1 7.44 -49.62 7.25
N ALA A 2 7.38 -48.51 7.99
CA ALA A 2 6.88 -47.22 7.49
C ALA A 2 8.05 -46.25 7.41
N GLY A 3 8.56 -46.03 6.20
CA GLY A 3 9.64 -45.08 5.93
C GLY A 3 9.12 -43.65 6.01
N ARG A 4 9.59 -42.89 6.99
CA ARG A 4 9.42 -41.43 7.04
C ARG A 4 10.49 -40.80 6.15
N ILE A 5 10.07 -40.24 5.02
CA ILE A 5 10.93 -39.39 4.18
C ILE A 5 10.98 -38.00 4.83
N LEU A 6 12.10 -37.67 5.47
CA LEU A 6 12.43 -36.31 5.86
C LEU A 6 12.94 -35.55 4.63
N ILE A 7 12.11 -34.67 4.07
CA ILE A 7 12.56 -33.69 3.08
C ILE A 7 13.09 -32.48 3.87
N GLY A 8 14.40 -32.46 4.10
CA GLY A 8 15.11 -31.28 4.60
C GLY A 8 15.30 -30.28 3.48
N ALA A 9 14.49 -29.22 3.45
CA ALA A 9 14.75 -28.06 2.60
C ALA A 9 15.76 -27.14 3.28
N ALA A 10 17.04 -27.28 2.92
CA ALA A 10 18.07 -26.32 3.26
C ALA A 10 17.86 -25.05 2.42
N ALA A 11 17.17 -24.05 2.97
CA ALA A 11 17.09 -22.73 2.37
C ALA A 11 18.44 -22.01 2.58
N LEU A 12 19.32 -22.05 1.58
CA LEU A 12 20.46 -21.13 1.51
C LEU A 12 19.91 -19.71 1.40
N ALA A 13 19.93 -18.98 2.51
CA ALA A 13 19.72 -17.54 2.51
C ALA A 13 20.93 -16.87 1.86
N LEU A 14 20.89 -16.67 0.55
CA LEU A 14 21.72 -15.68 -0.10
C LEU A 14 21.28 -14.32 0.42
N VAL A 15 21.93 -13.87 1.50
CA VAL A 15 21.86 -12.49 1.96
C VAL A 15 22.55 -11.66 0.90
N ALA A 16 21.79 -11.25 -0.12
CA ALA A 16 22.23 -10.20 -1.02
C ALA A 16 22.58 -8.99 -0.13
N CYS A 17 23.83 -8.52 -0.21
CA CYS A 17 24.24 -7.28 0.40
C CYS A 17 23.42 -6.15 -0.23
N ALA A 18 22.23 -5.90 0.31
CA ALA A 18 21.42 -4.76 -0.06
C ALA A 18 22.26 -3.53 0.22
N LYS A 19 22.49 -2.69 -0.81
CA LYS A 19 23.16 -1.40 -0.65
C LYS A 19 22.49 -0.69 0.52
N LYS A 20 23.24 -0.39 1.58
CA LYS A 20 22.72 0.43 2.67
C LYS A 20 22.55 1.84 2.08
N VAL A 21 21.42 2.49 2.34
CA VAL A 21 21.33 3.92 2.08
C VAL A 21 22.21 4.58 3.14
N GLU A 22 23.22 5.31 2.69
CA GLU A 22 24.16 6.01 3.56
C GLU A 22 23.49 7.23 4.20
N GLY A 23 23.96 7.60 5.39
CA GLY A 23 23.44 8.73 6.16
C GLY A 23 22.44 8.33 7.26
N ASP A 24 22.21 9.28 8.15
CA ASP A 24 21.21 9.17 9.21
C ASP A 24 19.79 9.43 8.64
N PRO A 25 18.73 8.82 9.21
CA PRO A 25 17.37 9.13 8.81
C PRO A 25 17.05 10.61 9.00
N LEU A 26 16.42 11.24 7.99
CA LEU A 26 15.97 12.64 8.07
C LEU A 26 14.96 12.87 9.20
N TYR A 27 14.14 11.87 9.52
CA TYR A 27 13.21 11.85 10.62
C TYR A 27 13.67 10.83 11.67
N ALA A 28 14.28 11.31 12.75
CA ALA A 28 14.70 10.43 13.83
C ALA A 28 13.49 9.83 14.55
N ALA A 29 13.61 8.59 15.02
CA ALA A 29 12.52 7.91 15.71
C ALA A 29 12.05 8.63 17.00
N ALA A 30 12.91 9.44 17.62
CA ALA A 30 12.57 10.26 18.77
C ALA A 30 11.63 11.44 18.42
N ASP A 31 11.61 11.86 17.15
CA ASP A 31 10.77 12.95 16.64
C ASP A 31 9.46 12.42 16.03
N CYS A 32 9.20 11.12 16.23
CA CYS A 32 8.03 10.41 15.76
C CYS A 32 7.10 10.06 16.92
N ARG A 33 5.81 10.14 16.67
CA ARG A 33 4.76 9.76 17.61
C ARG A 33 3.72 8.89 16.92
N ARG A 34 3.20 7.91 17.64
CA ARG A 34 1.99 7.20 17.21
C ARG A 34 0.78 8.11 17.38
N ALA A 35 -0.14 8.03 16.42
CA ALA A 35 -1.46 8.60 16.55
C ALA A 35 -2.51 7.54 16.24
N THR A 36 -3.52 7.44 17.09
CA THR A 36 -4.67 6.57 16.86
C THR A 36 -5.69 7.30 16.00
N ILE A 37 -6.18 6.62 14.97
CA ILE A 37 -7.39 7.05 14.26
C ILE A 37 -8.54 6.22 14.83
N VAL A 38 -9.61 6.89 15.23
CA VAL A 38 -10.86 6.29 15.70
C VAL A 38 -11.91 6.62 14.65
N ASP A 39 -12.54 5.58 14.11
CA ASP A 39 -13.70 5.76 13.25
C ASP A 39 -14.85 6.33 14.08
N SER A 40 -15.32 7.52 13.74
CA SER A 40 -16.31 8.25 14.55
C SER A 40 -17.71 7.63 14.52
N GLU A 41 -18.03 6.83 13.50
CA GLU A 41 -19.34 6.18 13.37
C GLU A 41 -19.42 4.93 14.26
N THR A 42 -18.33 4.18 14.32
CA THR A 42 -18.27 2.87 15.01
C THR A 42 -17.58 2.94 16.38
N GLY A 43 -16.85 4.01 16.67
CA GLY A 43 -15.98 4.15 17.84
C GLY A 43 -14.75 3.22 17.82
N ALA A 44 -14.53 2.48 16.75
CA ALA A 44 -13.44 1.52 16.65
C ALA A 44 -12.11 2.20 16.30
N SER A 45 -11.02 1.73 16.91
CA SER A 45 -9.68 2.09 16.44
C SER A 45 -9.47 1.55 15.03
N VAL A 46 -9.03 2.42 14.12
CA VAL A 46 -8.63 2.05 12.77
C VAL A 46 -7.32 1.27 12.82
N ILE A 47 -7.31 0.15 12.11
CA ILE A 47 -6.18 -0.76 11.94
C ILE A 47 -6.02 -0.97 10.43
N GLY A 48 -4.78 -1.12 9.98
CA GLY A 48 -4.55 -1.45 8.58
C GLY A 48 -4.70 -0.24 7.68
N ALA A 49 -4.14 0.91 8.06
CA ALA A 49 -3.97 2.08 7.19
C ALA A 49 -2.94 1.72 6.11
N GLU A 50 -3.38 0.97 5.10
CA GLU A 50 -2.54 0.23 4.17
C GLU A 50 -1.95 1.16 3.11
N ASP A 51 -2.74 2.13 2.61
CA ASP A 51 -2.33 3.02 1.54
C ASP A 51 -2.86 4.46 1.70
N PHE A 52 -2.17 5.43 1.07
CA PHE A 52 -2.44 6.87 1.19
C PHE A 52 -2.46 7.57 -0.17
N ALA A 53 -3.31 8.58 -0.29
CA ALA A 53 -3.24 9.59 -1.34
C ALA A 53 -3.17 11.00 -0.72
N TYR A 54 -2.58 11.96 -1.43
CA TYR A 54 -2.50 13.35 -0.97
C TYR A 54 -3.43 14.27 -1.78
N ASP A 55 -4.31 14.98 -1.08
CA ASP A 55 -5.10 16.08 -1.65
C ASP A 55 -4.38 17.40 -1.31
N ALA A 56 -3.52 17.83 -2.23
CA ALA A 56 -2.73 19.05 -2.07
C ALA A 56 -3.59 20.32 -1.96
N SER A 57 -4.76 20.34 -2.63
CA SER A 57 -5.67 21.49 -2.62
C SER A 57 -6.30 21.71 -1.26
N ALA A 58 -6.72 20.63 -0.59
CA ALA A 58 -7.30 20.67 0.75
C ALA A 58 -6.26 20.41 1.86
N ARG A 59 -4.98 20.19 1.49
CA ARG A 59 -3.86 19.90 2.39
C ARG A 59 -4.20 18.80 3.39
N ARG A 60 -4.57 17.63 2.88
CA ARG A 60 -4.97 16.47 3.69
C ARG A 60 -4.49 15.16 3.09
N VAL A 61 -4.21 14.20 3.96
CA VAL A 61 -3.93 12.82 3.59
C VAL A 61 -5.22 12.03 3.59
N ILE A 62 -5.50 11.36 2.47
CA ILE A 62 -6.61 10.42 2.31
C ILE A 62 -6.06 9.03 2.60
N ILE A 63 -6.75 8.29 3.46
CA ILE A 63 -6.27 7.04 4.05
C ILE A 63 -7.25 5.93 3.72
N SER A 64 -6.82 4.88 3.01
CA SER A 64 -7.56 3.64 2.93
C SER A 64 -7.20 2.75 4.12
N ALA A 65 -8.21 2.24 4.85
CA ALA A 65 -7.90 1.34 5.96
C ALA A 65 -8.95 0.26 6.23
N TYR A 66 -8.48 -0.96 6.51
CA TYR A 66 -9.27 -2.03 7.14
C TYR A 66 -8.35 -3.10 7.75
N ASP A 67 -8.84 -3.80 8.79
CA ASP A 67 -8.13 -4.94 9.37
C ASP A 67 -8.28 -6.18 8.47
N ARG A 68 -7.41 -6.27 7.45
CA ARG A 68 -7.40 -7.37 6.48
C ARG A 68 -7.29 -8.74 7.13
N ARG A 69 -6.49 -8.86 8.20
CA ARG A 69 -6.29 -10.14 8.87
C ARG A 69 -7.56 -10.60 9.57
N ARG A 70 -8.26 -9.68 10.23
CA ARG A 70 -9.56 -9.96 10.85
C ARG A 70 -10.60 -10.34 9.80
N VAL A 71 -10.73 -9.57 8.73
CA VAL A 71 -11.67 -9.87 7.63
C VAL A 71 -11.41 -11.25 7.02
N GLU A 72 -10.17 -11.55 6.65
CA GLU A 72 -9.83 -12.85 6.05
C GLU A 72 -10.06 -14.01 7.03
N LYS A 73 -9.95 -13.78 8.34
CA LYS A 73 -10.28 -14.77 9.38
C LYS A 73 -11.79 -14.97 9.52
N GLU A 74 -12.57 -13.89 9.57
CA GLU A 74 -14.04 -13.92 9.65
C GLU A 74 -14.64 -14.59 8.41
N ALA A 75 -14.14 -14.26 7.22
CA ALA A 75 -14.53 -14.88 5.96
C ALA A 75 -14.30 -16.40 5.96
N ARG A 76 -13.11 -16.85 6.38
CA ARG A 76 -12.77 -18.28 6.51
C ARG A 76 -13.65 -19.00 7.53
N LYS A 77 -13.99 -18.34 8.64
CA LYS A 77 -14.88 -18.85 9.68
C LYS A 77 -16.36 -18.79 9.32
N ARG A 78 -16.71 -18.28 8.12
CA ARG A 78 -18.10 -18.12 7.67
C ARG A 78 -18.94 -17.32 8.66
N ALA A 79 -18.34 -16.26 9.23
CA ALA A 79 -19.04 -15.35 10.12
C ALA A 79 -20.34 -14.84 9.48
N TYR A 80 -21.34 -14.52 10.30
CA TYR A 80 -22.61 -14.01 9.80
C TYR A 80 -22.41 -12.71 9.02
N ASP A 81 -21.62 -11.82 9.59
CA ASP A 81 -21.12 -10.59 8.98
C ASP A 81 -19.59 -10.52 9.10
N ILE A 82 -18.97 -9.68 8.28
CA ILE A 82 -17.53 -9.50 8.17
C ILE A 82 -17.19 -8.03 8.32
N SER A 83 -16.19 -7.75 9.16
CA SER A 83 -15.80 -6.39 9.51
C SER A 83 -15.51 -5.53 8.29
N GLN A 84 -15.84 -4.25 8.37
CA GLN A 84 -15.61 -3.26 7.32
C GLN A 84 -14.46 -2.32 7.71
N GLY A 85 -13.94 -1.63 6.71
CA GLY A 85 -12.96 -0.56 6.81
C GLY A 85 -13.57 0.82 6.66
N GLY A 86 -12.76 1.75 6.19
CA GLY A 86 -13.16 3.11 5.83
C GLY A 86 -12.12 3.79 4.95
N VAL A 87 -12.53 4.89 4.33
CA VAL A 87 -11.63 5.84 3.68
C VAL A 87 -11.68 7.11 4.51
N TYR A 88 -10.56 7.56 5.07
CA TYR A 88 -10.53 8.69 6.02
C TYR A 88 -9.76 9.87 5.43
N ALA A 89 -10.02 11.08 5.90
CA ALA A 89 -9.22 12.26 5.58
C ALA A 89 -8.65 12.86 6.86
N LEU A 90 -7.33 13.08 6.88
CA LEU A 90 -6.63 13.73 7.99
C LEU A 90 -5.91 14.98 7.48
N SER A 91 -6.27 16.15 8.01
CA SER A 91 -5.72 17.43 7.56
C SER A 91 -4.28 17.64 8.05
N MET A 92 -3.44 18.29 7.24
CA MET A 92 -2.07 18.66 7.64
C MET A 92 -2.05 19.55 8.87
N LYS A 93 -3.09 20.37 9.07
CA LYS A 93 -3.30 21.15 10.30
C LYS A 93 -3.43 20.24 11.53
N ASP A 94 -4.26 19.21 11.47
CA ASP A 94 -4.47 18.28 12.59
C ASP A 94 -3.23 17.43 12.86
N ILE A 95 -2.56 16.98 11.81
CA ILE A 95 -1.28 16.28 11.89
C ILE A 95 -0.24 17.13 12.64
N LYS A 96 -0.18 18.43 12.31
CA LYS A 96 0.72 19.42 12.91
C LYS A 96 0.27 19.93 14.29
N SER A 97 -0.95 19.65 14.73
CA SER A 97 -1.43 20.03 16.08
C SER A 97 -0.70 19.32 17.22
N GLY A 98 -0.23 18.09 16.98
CA GLY A 98 0.39 17.24 18.02
C GLY A 98 -0.58 16.25 18.66
N ALA A 99 -1.87 16.29 18.30
CA ALA A 99 -2.89 15.37 18.81
C ALA A 99 -2.54 13.90 18.54
N SER A 100 -2.64 13.05 19.57
CA SER A 100 -2.36 11.62 19.52
C SER A 100 -3.59 10.76 19.17
N VAL A 101 -4.77 11.35 19.11
CA VAL A 101 -6.02 10.68 18.75
C VAL A 101 -6.80 11.57 17.78
N PHE A 102 -7.27 10.97 16.69
CA PHE A 102 -8.11 11.62 15.68
C PHE A 102 -9.41 10.83 15.56
N SER A 103 -10.54 11.47 15.86
CA SER A 103 -11.86 10.89 15.58
C SER A 103 -12.29 11.37 14.20
N LEU A 104 -12.37 10.46 13.23
CA LEU A 104 -12.63 10.77 11.83
C LEU A 104 -13.82 9.95 11.31
N PRO A 105 -14.76 10.54 10.56
CA PRO A 105 -15.73 9.77 9.80
C PRO A 105 -15.06 9.12 8.59
N SER A 106 -15.65 8.03 8.08
CA SER A 106 -15.31 7.56 6.75
C SER A 106 -15.91 8.53 5.74
N ILE A 107 -15.11 8.99 4.77
CA ILE A 107 -15.57 9.78 3.62
C ILE A 107 -16.58 8.95 2.82
N VAL A 108 -16.30 7.66 2.61
CA VAL A 108 -17.16 6.76 1.86
C VAL A 108 -18.09 6.02 2.82
N SER A 109 -19.41 6.11 2.58
CA SER A 109 -20.40 5.35 3.34
C SER A 109 -20.28 3.85 3.06
N ARG A 110 -20.29 3.04 4.12
CA ARG A 110 -20.21 1.57 4.04
C ARG A 110 -21.38 0.95 3.29
N ASP A 111 -22.56 1.56 3.42
CA ASP A 111 -23.79 1.07 2.80
C ASP A 111 -23.88 1.40 1.31
N SER A 112 -23.09 2.38 0.86
CA SER A 112 -23.04 2.78 -0.56
C SER A 112 -22.17 1.86 -1.42
N VAL A 113 -21.43 0.93 -0.82
CA VAL A 113 -20.48 0.05 -1.53
C VAL A 113 -20.94 -1.40 -1.46
N ALA A 114 -21.25 -1.98 -2.63
CA ALA A 114 -21.75 -3.34 -2.73
C ALA A 114 -20.75 -4.37 -2.17
N GLY A 115 -21.22 -5.22 -1.25
CA GLY A 115 -20.38 -6.21 -0.55
C GLY A 115 -19.46 -5.62 0.53
N GLY A 116 -19.70 -4.36 0.92
CA GLY A 116 -19.05 -3.66 2.01
C GLY A 116 -17.74 -2.98 1.63
N LEU A 117 -17.35 -2.00 2.44
CA LEU A 117 -16.19 -1.13 2.24
C LEU A 117 -14.94 -1.72 2.89
N ARG A 118 -13.97 -2.13 2.08
CA ARG A 118 -12.64 -2.67 2.47
C ARG A 118 -11.61 -2.17 1.46
N PRO A 119 -11.30 -0.86 1.51
CA PRO A 119 -10.45 -0.20 0.52
C PRO A 119 -9.00 -0.66 0.67
N HIS A 120 -8.29 -0.76 -0.44
CA HIS A 120 -6.89 -1.15 -0.52
C HIS A 120 -6.10 0.00 -1.16
N GLY A 121 -5.49 -0.21 -2.33
CA GLY A 121 -4.80 0.86 -3.03
C GLY A 121 -5.72 2.02 -3.40
N ILE A 122 -5.19 3.24 -3.34
CA ILE A 122 -5.95 4.48 -3.44
C ILE A 122 -5.20 5.56 -4.20
N ALA A 123 -5.90 6.28 -5.07
CA ALA A 123 -5.40 7.45 -5.77
C ALA A 123 -6.39 8.62 -5.66
N PHE A 124 -5.86 9.84 -5.71
CA PHE A 124 -6.65 11.07 -5.72
C PHE A 124 -6.50 11.80 -7.06
N ASP A 125 -7.61 12.09 -7.71
CA ASP A 125 -7.69 12.93 -8.90
C ASP A 125 -7.95 14.38 -8.46
N ALA A 126 -6.92 15.22 -8.52
CA ALA A 126 -7.07 16.63 -8.16
C ALA A 126 -7.96 17.42 -9.14
N THR A 127 -8.03 16.99 -10.41
CA THR A 127 -8.82 17.67 -11.45
C THR A 127 -10.30 17.42 -11.24
N ARG A 128 -10.68 16.16 -10.97
CA ARG A 128 -12.08 15.78 -10.72
C ARG A 128 -12.49 15.92 -9.25
N ARG A 129 -11.52 16.07 -8.34
CA ARG A 129 -11.71 15.98 -6.88
C ARG A 129 -12.34 14.65 -6.47
N GLU A 130 -11.82 13.58 -7.05
CA GLU A 130 -12.31 12.22 -6.87
C GLU A 130 -11.24 11.33 -6.26
N ILE A 131 -11.70 10.34 -5.51
CA ILE A 131 -10.91 9.25 -4.96
C ILE A 131 -11.22 8.03 -5.81
N THR A 132 -10.19 7.40 -6.37
CA THR A 132 -10.30 6.07 -6.99
C THR A 132 -9.61 5.07 -6.08
N PHE A 133 -10.26 3.95 -5.78
CA PHE A 133 -9.66 2.94 -4.90
C PHE A 133 -10.07 1.53 -5.29
N ILE A 134 -9.21 0.57 -4.96
CA ILE A 134 -9.54 -0.85 -5.06
C ILE A 134 -10.32 -1.26 -3.82
N ASN A 135 -11.57 -1.67 -3.99
CA ASN A 135 -12.36 -2.23 -2.91
C ASN A 135 -12.33 -3.76 -2.95
N ARG A 136 -12.03 -4.40 -1.81
CA ARG A 136 -12.19 -5.85 -1.67
C ARG A 136 -13.62 -6.17 -1.23
N SER A 137 -14.51 -6.25 -2.22
CA SER A 137 -15.92 -6.60 -2.02
C SER A 137 -16.07 -8.07 -1.65
N TYR A 138 -16.89 -8.37 -0.64
CA TYR A 138 -17.17 -9.74 -0.21
C TYR A 138 -18.65 -10.06 -0.36
N GLN A 139 -18.94 -11.20 -0.98
CA GLN A 139 -20.30 -11.68 -1.18
C GLN A 139 -20.43 -13.12 -0.67
N LYS A 140 -21.60 -13.43 -0.11
CA LYS A 140 -21.88 -14.78 0.40
C LYS A 140 -22.48 -15.64 -0.71
N ILE A 141 -21.69 -16.57 -1.23
CA ILE A 141 -22.09 -17.51 -2.29
C ILE A 141 -22.05 -18.92 -1.72
N ASN A 142 -23.18 -19.62 -1.74
CA ASN A 142 -23.31 -20.98 -1.18
C ASN A 142 -22.79 -21.09 0.27
N GLY A 143 -23.15 -20.09 1.10
CA GLY A 143 -22.74 -20.02 2.50
C GLY A 143 -21.25 -19.71 2.73
N LYS A 144 -20.48 -19.40 1.69
CA LYS A 144 -19.06 -19.04 1.77
C LYS A 144 -18.85 -17.60 1.32
N TRP A 145 -18.01 -16.88 2.05
CA TRP A 145 -17.57 -15.55 1.65
C TRP A 145 -16.59 -15.65 0.48
N ARG A 146 -16.90 -14.95 -0.62
CA ARG A 146 -16.03 -14.82 -1.79
C ARG A 146 -15.63 -13.35 -1.95
N MET A 147 -14.32 -13.11 -1.98
CA MET A 147 -13.75 -11.80 -2.27
C MET A 147 -13.68 -11.58 -3.78
N THR A 148 -14.11 -10.42 -4.26
CA THR A 148 -13.93 -9.94 -5.63
C THR A 148 -13.49 -8.48 -5.56
N PRO A 149 -12.32 -8.12 -6.12
CA PRO A 149 -11.91 -6.73 -6.15
C PRO A 149 -12.79 -5.95 -7.14
N ARG A 150 -12.98 -4.67 -6.84
CA ARG A 150 -13.70 -3.70 -7.67
C ARG A 150 -12.92 -2.39 -7.66
N ILE A 151 -12.92 -1.68 -8.77
CA ILE A 151 -12.48 -0.28 -8.78
C ILE A 151 -13.71 0.56 -8.45
N GLU A 152 -13.63 1.29 -7.35
CA GLU A 152 -14.68 2.20 -6.90
C GLU A 152 -14.18 3.64 -7.06
N ARG A 153 -15.11 4.56 -7.32
CA ARG A 153 -14.84 6.00 -7.33
C ARG A 153 -15.80 6.70 -6.38
N ALA A 154 -15.29 7.68 -5.66
CA ALA A 154 -16.08 8.53 -4.79
C ALA A 154 -15.59 9.97 -4.89
N SER A 155 -16.49 10.94 -4.77
CA SER A 155 -16.09 12.32 -4.61
C SER A 155 -15.36 12.48 -3.27
N ALA A 156 -14.52 13.50 -3.19
CA ALA A 156 -13.73 13.75 -1.98
C ALA A 156 -14.56 14.21 -0.75
N ASP A 157 -15.87 14.40 -0.92
CA ASP A 157 -16.89 14.65 0.10
C ASP A 157 -17.82 13.43 0.37
N GLY A 158 -17.63 12.31 -0.35
CA GLY A 158 -18.20 11.02 0.02
C GLY A 158 -19.30 10.46 -0.87
N ALA A 159 -19.75 11.19 -1.90
CA ALA A 159 -20.69 10.65 -2.87
C ALA A 159 -20.00 9.57 -3.71
N VAL A 160 -20.44 8.32 -3.56
CA VAL A 160 -19.93 7.20 -4.36
C VAL A 160 -20.54 7.26 -5.75
N PHE A 161 -19.67 7.25 -6.75
CA PHE A 161 -20.07 7.12 -8.14
C PHE A 161 -20.24 5.63 -8.43
N VAL A 162 -21.50 5.18 -8.41
CA VAL A 162 -21.86 3.81 -8.81
C VAL A 162 -21.80 3.73 -10.33
N GLY A 163 -20.59 3.55 -10.86
CA GLY A 163 -20.42 2.93 -12.19
C GLY A 163 -20.53 1.41 -12.04
N ASP A 164 -20.76 0.69 -13.14
CA ASP A 164 -20.41 -0.73 -13.21
C ASP A 164 -18.88 -0.82 -13.07
N GLY A 165 -18.39 -0.75 -11.83
CA GLY A 165 -16.98 -0.63 -11.53
C GLY A 165 -16.23 -1.74 -12.26
N ASP A 166 -15.18 -1.35 -12.98
CA ASP A 166 -14.32 -2.29 -13.67
C ASP A 166 -13.92 -3.39 -12.68
N ARG A 167 -13.93 -4.63 -13.16
CA ARG A 167 -13.57 -5.80 -12.38
C ARG A 167 -12.11 -6.11 -12.67
N PRO A 168 -11.16 -5.57 -11.88
CA PRO A 168 -9.76 -5.85 -12.12
C PRO A 168 -9.50 -7.31 -11.78
N ARG A 169 -8.28 -7.76 -12.06
CA ARG A 169 -7.83 -9.10 -11.64
C ARG A 169 -8.03 -9.31 -10.15
N CYS A 170 -8.22 -10.57 -9.74
CA CYS A 170 -8.32 -10.95 -8.32
C CYS A 170 -7.11 -10.50 -7.47
N SER A 171 -5.97 -10.29 -8.13
CA SER A 171 -4.68 -9.88 -7.59
C SER A 171 -4.47 -8.36 -7.63
N ALA A 172 -5.50 -7.59 -7.98
CA ALA A 172 -5.47 -6.13 -7.92
C ALA A 172 -4.93 -5.66 -6.56
N ASN A 173 -3.95 -4.78 -6.63
CA ASN A 173 -3.20 -4.30 -5.50
C ASN A 173 -3.36 -2.80 -5.36
N ASP A 174 -2.81 -2.02 -6.29
CA ASP A 174 -2.81 -0.56 -6.21
C ASP A 174 -3.34 0.11 -7.48
N VAL A 175 -3.68 1.40 -7.39
CA VAL A 175 -4.27 2.18 -8.47
C VAL A 175 -3.52 3.50 -8.67
N ALA A 176 -3.28 3.87 -9.91
CA ALA A 176 -2.74 5.18 -10.27
C ALA A 176 -3.58 5.82 -11.39
N LEU A 177 -3.63 7.15 -11.38
CA LEU A 177 -4.37 7.94 -12.36
C LEU A 177 -3.38 8.71 -13.23
N LEU A 178 -3.48 8.52 -14.54
CA LEU A 178 -2.67 9.25 -15.52
C LEU A 178 -3.57 9.82 -16.60
N GLY A 179 -3.87 11.11 -16.48
CA GLY A 179 -4.94 11.77 -17.24
C GLY A 179 -6.30 11.16 -16.92
N ASP A 180 -7.03 10.73 -17.95
CA ASP A 180 -8.36 10.14 -17.81
C ASP A 180 -8.36 8.63 -17.57
N ARG A 181 -7.18 8.04 -17.44
CA ARG A 181 -7.00 6.59 -17.39
C ARG A 181 -6.64 6.12 -16.00
N THR A 182 -7.19 4.96 -15.67
CA THR A 182 -6.95 4.26 -14.41
C THR A 182 -6.08 3.06 -14.67
N PHE A 183 -4.88 3.05 -14.08
CA PHE A 183 -3.96 1.93 -14.11
C PHE A 183 -4.04 1.18 -12.79
N VAL A 184 -3.98 -0.15 -12.85
CA VAL A 184 -4.07 -1.01 -11.68
C VAL A 184 -2.88 -1.95 -11.66
N SER A 185 -2.15 -1.99 -10.56
CA SER A 185 -1.15 -3.03 -10.36
C SER A 185 -1.83 -4.34 -9.94
N PHE A 186 -1.26 -5.45 -10.36
CA PHE A 186 -1.72 -6.78 -9.99
C PHE A 186 -0.57 -7.63 -9.48
N ASP A 187 -0.67 -8.14 -8.24
CA ASP A 187 0.45 -8.74 -7.52
C ASP A 187 0.87 -10.12 -8.01
N HIS A 188 -0.01 -10.79 -8.78
CA HIS A 188 0.21 -12.14 -9.33
C HIS A 188 -0.54 -12.28 -10.64
N GLU A 189 -0.01 -13.12 -11.54
CA GLU A 189 -0.73 -13.54 -12.73
C GLU A 189 -1.93 -14.43 -12.36
N PHE A 190 -1.74 -15.31 -11.37
CA PHE A 190 -2.73 -16.31 -11.00
C PHE A 190 -3.52 -15.99 -9.71
N CYS A 191 -4.74 -16.50 -9.66
CA CYS A 191 -5.63 -16.41 -8.51
C CYS A 191 -5.62 -17.67 -7.63
N GLY A 192 -6.07 -17.55 -6.38
CA GLY A 192 -6.35 -18.70 -5.50
C GLY A 192 -5.08 -19.45 -5.08
N TRP A 193 -5.11 -20.79 -5.13
CA TRP A 193 -3.96 -21.61 -4.69
C TRP A 193 -2.75 -21.49 -5.61
N ARG A 194 -2.96 -21.19 -6.91
CA ARG A 194 -1.89 -21.02 -7.90
C ARG A 194 -0.99 -19.82 -7.60
N LYS A 195 -1.52 -18.79 -6.93
CA LYS A 195 -0.74 -17.67 -6.36
C LYS A 195 0.43 -18.18 -5.50
N GLY A 196 0.18 -19.17 -4.65
CA GLY A 196 1.23 -19.73 -3.78
C GLY A 196 2.31 -20.47 -4.56
N VAL A 197 1.97 -21.08 -5.71
CA VAL A 197 2.96 -21.71 -6.60
C VAL A 197 3.81 -20.66 -7.30
N GLU A 198 3.18 -19.60 -7.80
CA GLU A 198 3.87 -18.44 -8.38
C GLU A 198 4.86 -17.83 -7.37
N ASP A 199 4.40 -17.68 -6.13
CA ASP A 199 5.23 -17.22 -5.01
C ASP A 199 6.44 -18.15 -4.74
N ILE A 200 6.27 -19.46 -4.79
CA ILE A 200 7.36 -20.40 -4.54
C ILE A 200 8.36 -20.42 -5.71
N ALA A 201 7.85 -20.39 -6.94
CA ALA A 201 8.66 -20.43 -8.15
C ALA A 201 9.33 -19.08 -8.49
N GLY A 202 8.91 -17.99 -7.85
CA GLY A 202 9.48 -16.66 -8.07
C GLY A 202 9.25 -16.14 -9.50
N LEU A 203 8.11 -16.49 -10.10
CA LEU A 203 7.79 -16.14 -11.48
C LEU A 203 7.60 -14.62 -11.64
N ALA A 204 7.99 -14.12 -12.81
CA ALA A 204 7.72 -12.75 -13.23
C ALA A 204 6.48 -12.76 -14.14
N GLY A 205 5.30 -12.68 -13.54
CA GLY A 205 4.01 -12.60 -14.25
C GLY A 205 3.12 -11.47 -13.76
N SER A 206 3.53 -10.73 -12.72
CA SER A 206 2.81 -9.60 -12.14
C SER A 206 3.12 -8.28 -12.86
N GLY A 207 2.27 -7.27 -12.73
CA GLY A 207 2.54 -5.98 -13.39
C GLY A 207 1.41 -4.96 -13.28
N VAL A 208 1.11 -4.28 -14.38
CA VAL A 208 0.13 -3.20 -14.49
C VAL A 208 -0.87 -3.51 -15.60
N GLU A 209 -2.14 -3.30 -15.31
CA GLU A 209 -3.23 -3.32 -16.28
C GLU A 209 -3.88 -1.95 -16.42
N LEU A 210 -4.38 -1.66 -17.61
CA LEU A 210 -5.31 -0.56 -17.83
C LEU A 210 -6.71 -1.08 -17.48
N ALA A 211 -7.42 -0.38 -16.60
CA ALA A 211 -8.77 -0.75 -16.19
C ALA A 211 -9.67 -1.03 -17.42
N GLY A 212 -10.37 -2.16 -17.40
CA GLY A 212 -11.22 -2.62 -18.51
C GLY A 212 -10.50 -3.14 -19.77
N SER A 213 -9.17 -2.96 -19.91
CA SER A 213 -8.43 -3.25 -21.15
C SER A 213 -7.39 -4.37 -21.03
N GLY A 214 -6.97 -4.70 -19.81
CA GLY A 214 -6.03 -5.80 -19.53
C GLY A 214 -4.58 -5.33 -19.35
N ALA A 215 -3.66 -6.30 -19.30
CA ALA A 215 -2.27 -6.06 -18.92
C ALA A 215 -1.52 -5.23 -19.96
N VAL A 216 -0.88 -4.14 -19.50
CA VAL A 216 -0.02 -3.25 -20.30
C VAL A 216 1.45 -3.36 -19.88
N PHE A 217 1.73 -4.07 -18.79
CA PHE A 217 3.05 -4.51 -18.32
C PHE A 217 2.88 -5.75 -17.43
N ASN A 218 3.73 -6.77 -17.55
CA ASN A 218 3.59 -8.04 -16.80
C ASN A 218 4.93 -8.73 -16.47
N SER A 219 6.02 -7.97 -16.37
CA SER A 219 7.37 -8.50 -16.17
C SER A 219 7.93 -8.24 -14.76
N ALA A 220 7.09 -7.87 -13.80
CA ALA A 220 7.51 -7.71 -12.41
C ALA A 220 7.39 -9.02 -11.61
N ARG A 221 8.21 -9.16 -10.57
CA ARG A 221 7.97 -10.13 -9.49
C ARG A 221 7.29 -9.45 -8.31
N HIS A 222 5.98 -9.67 -8.19
CA HIS A 222 5.10 -9.10 -7.18
C HIS A 222 4.97 -7.57 -7.29
N ALA A 223 4.22 -7.12 -8.30
CA ALA A 223 3.80 -5.74 -8.48
C ALA A 223 2.89 -5.28 -7.33
N ASN A 224 3.19 -4.12 -6.77
CA ASN A 224 2.56 -3.64 -5.54
C ASN A 224 2.16 -2.17 -5.69
N GLY A 225 2.74 -1.24 -4.94
CA GLY A 225 2.51 0.19 -5.10
C GLY A 225 2.65 0.69 -6.53
N LEU A 226 1.74 1.58 -6.93
CA LEU A 226 1.72 2.21 -8.25
C LEU A 226 1.45 3.71 -8.10
N ALA A 227 2.33 4.54 -8.62
CA ALA A 227 2.20 5.99 -8.55
C ALA A 227 2.35 6.63 -9.93
N ALA A 228 1.60 7.70 -10.21
CA ALA A 228 1.77 8.48 -11.44
C ALA A 228 2.85 9.55 -11.27
N THR A 229 3.80 9.63 -12.20
CA THR A 229 4.90 10.60 -12.17
C THR A 229 4.59 11.82 -13.03
N GLN A 230 5.24 12.96 -12.74
CA GLN A 230 4.89 14.28 -13.31
C GLN A 230 5.02 14.36 -14.86
N GLU A 231 5.87 13.53 -15.49
CA GLU A 231 6.15 13.58 -16.94
C GLU A 231 5.37 12.55 -17.79
N ARG A 232 4.28 11.99 -17.25
CA ARG A 232 3.38 11.00 -17.90
C ARG A 232 3.81 9.54 -17.80
N GLY A 233 4.63 9.22 -16.81
CA GLY A 233 5.00 7.85 -16.49
C GLY A 233 4.22 7.27 -15.31
N LEU A 234 4.60 6.05 -14.94
CA LEU A 234 4.20 5.37 -13.72
C LEU A 234 5.45 4.88 -12.99
N ALA A 235 5.44 4.92 -11.66
CA ALA A 235 6.39 4.20 -10.84
C ALA A 235 5.71 2.96 -10.26
N LEU A 236 6.33 1.79 -10.41
CA LEU A 236 5.80 0.51 -9.93
C LEU A 236 6.77 -0.14 -8.95
N ALA A 237 6.29 -0.46 -7.75
CA ALA A 237 7.03 -1.27 -6.79
C ALA A 237 7.03 -2.75 -7.23
N ALA A 238 8.22 -3.29 -7.49
CA ALA A 238 8.45 -4.72 -7.71
C ALA A 238 8.99 -5.33 -6.42
N THR A 239 8.09 -5.66 -5.50
CA THR A 239 8.38 -6.03 -4.11
C THR A 239 9.44 -7.11 -3.99
N ARG A 240 9.33 -8.20 -4.77
CA ARG A 240 10.27 -9.33 -4.68
C ARG A 240 11.58 -9.13 -5.44
N GLU A 241 11.69 -8.03 -6.16
CA GLU A 241 12.91 -7.66 -6.89
C GLU A 241 13.76 -6.64 -6.14
N ALA A 242 13.28 -6.15 -5.00
CA ALA A 242 13.85 -5.02 -4.27
C ALA A 242 14.14 -3.84 -5.22
N ALA A 243 13.15 -3.51 -6.05
CA ALA A 243 13.29 -2.51 -7.10
C ALA A 243 11.99 -1.75 -7.34
N ILE A 244 12.13 -0.53 -7.86
CA ILE A 244 11.05 0.26 -8.41
C ILE A 244 11.32 0.41 -9.92
N TYR A 245 10.31 0.12 -10.72
CA TYR A 245 10.33 0.40 -12.15
C TYR A 245 9.77 1.80 -12.39
N VAL A 246 10.50 2.62 -13.15
CA VAL A 246 9.95 3.81 -13.78
C VAL A 246 9.54 3.41 -15.18
N LEU A 247 8.24 3.49 -15.42
CA LEU A 247 7.59 3.07 -16.64
C LEU A 247 7.15 4.30 -17.41
N ALA A 248 7.44 4.34 -18.70
CA ALA A 248 6.81 5.30 -19.59
C ALA A 248 5.83 4.61 -20.50
N GLU A 249 4.80 5.37 -20.84
CA GLU A 249 3.90 4.97 -21.88
C GLU A 249 4.53 5.13 -23.25
N LYS A 250 4.47 4.05 -24.03
CA LYS A 250 4.79 4.01 -25.46
C LYS A 250 3.57 3.48 -26.21
N SER A 251 3.60 3.56 -27.53
CA SER A 251 2.48 3.16 -28.42
C SER A 251 2.03 1.70 -28.26
N ASP A 252 2.88 0.81 -27.75
CA ASP A 252 2.64 -0.63 -27.58
C ASP A 252 2.46 -1.04 -26.10
N GLY A 253 2.29 -0.09 -25.18
CA GLY A 253 2.09 -0.33 -23.75
C GLY A 253 3.12 0.39 -22.89
N LEU A 254 3.31 -0.10 -21.66
CA LEU A 254 4.28 0.48 -20.74
C LEU A 254 5.67 -0.15 -20.93
N LYS A 255 6.71 0.67 -21.01
CA LYS A 255 8.11 0.24 -21.10
C LYS A 255 8.89 0.72 -19.89
N VAL A 256 9.79 -0.12 -19.41
CA VAL A 256 10.74 0.24 -18.36
C VAL A 256 11.75 1.22 -18.92
N GLU A 257 11.74 2.45 -18.41
CA GLU A 257 12.77 3.45 -18.71
C GLU A 257 13.90 3.39 -17.68
N ASN A 258 13.56 3.16 -16.42
CA ASN A 258 14.53 3.01 -15.35
C ASN A 258 14.12 1.88 -14.38
N LYS A 259 15.13 1.29 -13.73
CA LYS A 259 14.94 0.32 -12.64
C LYS A 259 15.83 0.71 -11.47
N VAL A 260 15.22 1.34 -10.46
CA VAL A 260 15.93 1.78 -9.26
C VAL A 260 15.95 0.64 -8.25
N LYS A 261 17.15 0.17 -7.88
CA LYS A 261 17.33 -0.82 -6.80
C LYS A 261 17.18 -0.13 -5.44
N VAL A 262 16.36 -0.70 -4.57
CA VAL A 262 16.05 -0.15 -3.24
C VAL A 262 16.48 -1.12 -2.14
N PRO A 263 16.79 -0.63 -0.92
CA PRO A 263 17.37 -1.44 0.14
C PRO A 263 16.29 -2.20 0.93
N GLY A 264 15.49 -3.02 0.26
CA GLY A 264 14.36 -3.72 0.85
C GLY A 264 13.30 -4.02 -0.19
N ALA A 265 12.22 -4.67 0.22
CA ALA A 265 11.10 -4.97 -0.66
C ALA A 265 10.09 -3.80 -0.62
N PRO A 266 9.94 -3.02 -1.71
CA PRO A 266 9.00 -1.89 -1.73
C PRO A 266 7.55 -2.38 -1.71
N ASP A 267 6.70 -1.66 -0.99
CA ASP A 267 5.25 -1.88 -0.91
C ASP A 267 4.53 -0.74 -1.67
N ASN A 268 3.87 0.20 -0.99
CA ASN A 268 3.21 1.34 -1.66
C ASN A 268 4.17 2.51 -1.95
N LEU A 269 3.82 3.28 -2.97
CA LEU A 269 4.57 4.43 -3.46
C LEU A 269 3.67 5.67 -3.43
N THR A 270 4.19 6.79 -2.94
CA THR A 270 3.54 8.09 -3.11
C THR A 270 4.49 9.05 -3.82
N VAL A 271 3.95 10.15 -4.35
CA VAL A 271 4.73 11.20 -5.00
C VAL A 271 4.66 12.45 -4.15
N SER A 272 5.81 12.96 -3.75
CA SER A 272 5.93 14.23 -3.03
C SER A 272 5.73 15.42 -3.97
N SER A 273 5.48 16.60 -3.41
CA SER A 273 5.29 17.84 -4.17
C SER A 273 6.44 18.20 -5.12
N ASP A 274 7.65 17.75 -4.81
CA ASP A 274 8.87 17.97 -5.62
C ASP A 274 9.05 16.92 -6.74
N GLY A 275 8.11 15.98 -6.90
CA GLY A 275 8.17 14.93 -7.91
C GLY A 275 8.95 13.68 -7.48
N SER A 276 9.59 13.70 -6.29
CA SER A 276 10.26 12.53 -5.76
C SER A 276 9.27 11.45 -5.34
N LEU A 277 9.70 10.19 -5.40
CA LEU A 277 8.94 9.05 -4.90
C LEU A 277 9.24 8.82 -3.42
N VAL A 278 8.21 8.61 -2.61
CA VAL A 278 8.35 8.10 -1.25
C VAL A 278 7.91 6.65 -1.23
N ALA A 279 8.83 5.76 -0.85
CA ALA A 279 8.59 4.32 -0.84
C ALA A 279 8.67 3.77 0.59
N ALA A 280 7.65 3.02 0.99
CA ALA A 280 7.71 2.18 2.16
C ALA A 280 8.34 0.83 1.80
N LEU A 281 9.34 0.41 2.57
CA LEU A 281 10.11 -0.81 2.32
C LEU A 281 9.97 -1.77 3.49
N TYR A 282 9.79 -3.05 3.17
CA TYR A 282 10.02 -4.15 4.11
C TYR A 282 11.48 -4.59 4.03
N PRO A 283 12.30 -4.41 5.09
CA PRO A 283 13.69 -4.87 5.06
C PRO A 283 13.83 -6.39 4.98
N SER A 284 12.80 -7.16 5.37
CA SER A 284 12.78 -8.63 5.29
C SER A 284 11.41 -9.16 4.90
N LEU A 285 11.32 -9.78 3.72
CA LEU A 285 10.10 -10.45 3.25
C LEU A 285 9.68 -11.63 4.15
N ALA A 286 10.66 -12.30 4.76
CA ALA A 286 10.38 -13.39 5.69
C ALA A 286 9.70 -12.87 6.97
N ALA A 287 10.17 -11.75 7.52
CA ALA A 287 9.60 -11.16 8.73
C ALA A 287 8.15 -10.68 8.52
N ILE A 288 7.90 -9.95 7.43
CA ILE A 288 6.53 -9.51 7.09
C ILE A 288 5.63 -10.70 6.77
N GLY A 289 6.14 -11.73 6.08
CA GLY A 289 5.42 -12.97 5.83
C GLY A 289 4.98 -13.67 7.13
N ALA A 290 5.90 -13.82 8.09
CA ALA A 290 5.62 -14.41 9.40
C ALA A 290 4.59 -13.59 10.19
N GLN A 291 4.75 -12.27 10.25
CA GLN A 291 3.80 -11.39 10.95
C GLN A 291 2.41 -11.43 10.32
N ARG A 292 2.33 -11.32 8.99
CA ARG A 292 1.05 -11.25 8.26
C ARG A 292 0.32 -12.59 8.24
N LYS A 293 1.00 -13.70 7.95
CA LYS A 293 0.38 -15.01 7.75
C LYS A 293 0.24 -15.81 9.05
N LEU A 294 1.23 -15.72 9.95
CA LEU A 294 1.26 -16.50 11.18
C LEU A 294 0.92 -15.66 12.42
N GLY A 295 0.91 -14.34 12.31
CA GLY A 295 0.72 -13.46 13.46
C GLY A 295 1.92 -13.44 14.42
N PHE A 296 3.10 -13.89 13.95
CA PHE A 296 4.29 -14.03 14.77
C PHE A 296 5.30 -12.91 14.50
N GLY A 297 5.87 -12.37 15.58
CA GLY A 297 6.92 -11.35 15.50
C GLY A 297 6.41 -9.98 15.04
N ARG A 298 7.37 -9.10 14.75
CA ARG A 298 7.16 -7.75 14.21
C ARG A 298 8.13 -7.54 13.06
N SER A 299 7.67 -6.90 11.99
CA SER A 299 8.49 -6.54 10.83
C SER A 299 8.99 -5.12 10.98
N ALA A 300 10.28 -4.92 10.69
CA ALA A 300 10.91 -3.61 10.60
C ALA A 300 10.24 -2.73 9.53
N SER A 301 10.44 -1.42 9.67
CA SER A 301 9.93 -0.39 8.76
C SER A 301 11.08 0.47 8.27
N ARG A 302 11.14 0.75 6.97
CA ARG A 302 12.09 1.70 6.37
C ARG A 302 11.37 2.53 5.32
N ILE A 303 11.54 3.84 5.35
CA ILE A 303 10.99 4.76 4.36
C ILE A 303 12.15 5.48 3.67
N VAL A 304 12.11 5.51 2.35
CA VAL A 304 13.09 6.23 1.53
C VAL A 304 12.39 7.21 0.60
N ARG A 305 13.04 8.35 0.35
CA ARG A 305 12.73 9.26 -0.76
C ARG A 305 13.67 8.96 -1.90
N ILE A 306 13.15 8.94 -3.12
CA ILE A 306 13.86 8.49 -4.31
C ILE A 306 13.61 9.50 -5.42
N ASP A 307 14.68 9.98 -6.02
CA ASP A 307 14.62 10.66 -7.31
C ASP A 307 14.37 9.62 -8.41
N PRO A 308 13.23 9.67 -9.13
CA PRO A 308 12.90 8.67 -10.15
C PRO A 308 13.83 8.70 -11.37
N GLU A 309 14.46 9.83 -11.68
CA GLU A 309 15.35 9.99 -12.83
C GLU A 309 16.74 9.44 -12.51
N THR A 310 17.34 9.90 -11.41
CA THR A 310 18.72 9.58 -11.06
C THR A 310 18.83 8.30 -10.21
N GLY A 311 17.74 7.90 -9.55
CA GLY A 311 17.74 6.85 -8.54
C GLY A 311 18.43 7.25 -7.24
N ALA A 312 18.77 8.54 -7.04
CA ALA A 312 19.32 9.04 -5.79
C ALA A 312 18.33 8.83 -4.64
N MET A 313 18.83 8.40 -3.48
CA MET A 313 17.98 8.02 -2.35
C MET A 313 18.35 8.79 -1.09
N THR A 314 17.33 9.23 -0.35
CA THR A 314 17.47 9.73 1.03
C THR A 314 16.73 8.80 1.98
N LEU A 315 17.37 8.42 3.08
CA LEU A 315 16.70 7.68 4.15
C LEU A 315 15.80 8.65 4.94
N LEU A 316 14.48 8.46 4.87
CA LEU A 316 13.55 9.32 5.61
C LEU A 316 13.35 8.80 7.04
N PHE A 317 13.10 7.51 7.19
CA PHE A 317 12.81 6.91 8.50
C PHE A 317 13.27 5.46 8.55
N GLU A 318 13.71 5.02 9.73
CA GLU A 318 14.03 3.61 9.96
C GLU A 318 13.66 3.17 11.38
N ASP A 319 12.99 2.02 11.49
CA ASP A 319 12.75 1.30 12.75
C ASP A 319 13.15 -0.17 12.56
N PRO A 320 14.45 -0.49 12.70
CA PRO A 320 15.00 -1.80 12.35
C PRO A 320 14.54 -2.91 13.29
N LYS A 321 14.04 -2.56 14.48
CA LYS A 321 13.55 -3.49 15.50
C LYS A 321 12.03 -3.44 15.66
N ALA A 322 11.34 -2.68 14.81
CA ALA A 322 9.89 -2.47 14.86
C ALA A 322 9.39 -2.01 16.25
N LYS A 323 10.21 -1.27 17.00
CA LYS A 323 9.91 -0.82 18.37
C LYS A 323 8.79 0.21 18.37
N LEU A 324 8.82 1.12 17.41
CA LEU A 324 7.90 2.24 17.30
C LEU A 324 6.78 1.94 16.32
N PHE A 325 7.04 1.41 15.13
CA PHE A 325 5.99 1.17 14.12
C PHE A 325 6.36 -0.01 13.24
N SER A 326 5.50 -1.03 13.21
CA SER A 326 5.81 -2.28 12.51
C SER A 326 5.18 -2.30 11.12
N ALA A 327 5.92 -2.85 10.15
CA ALA A 327 5.40 -3.14 8.82
C ALA A 327 4.76 -1.91 8.16
N ALA A 328 5.47 -0.78 8.12
CA ALA A 328 5.01 0.36 7.34
C ALA A 328 4.84 -0.06 5.87
N SER A 329 3.65 0.19 5.31
CA SER A 329 3.26 -0.17 3.94
C SER A 329 3.16 1.03 3.02
N VAL A 330 2.98 2.22 3.58
CA VAL A 330 2.89 3.49 2.85
C VAL A 330 3.48 4.62 3.68
N ALA A 331 3.96 5.67 3.02
CA ALA A 331 4.28 6.94 3.65
C ALA A 331 4.05 8.12 2.72
N ILE A 332 3.80 9.30 3.29
CA ILE A 332 3.78 10.61 2.60
C ILE A 332 4.73 11.54 3.37
N GLU A 333 5.60 12.25 2.64
CA GLU A 333 6.43 13.33 3.17
C GLU A 333 5.93 14.66 2.62
N GLU A 334 5.27 15.46 3.45
CA GLU A 334 4.75 16.76 3.03
C GLU A 334 4.90 17.82 4.12
N GLU A 335 5.27 19.03 3.69
CA GLU A 335 5.38 20.20 4.55
C GLU A 335 6.21 19.99 5.85
N GLY A 336 7.33 19.24 5.74
CA GLY A 336 8.24 18.92 6.85
C GLY A 336 7.71 17.86 7.82
N VAL A 337 6.69 17.10 7.41
CA VAL A 337 6.09 16.01 8.18
C VAL A 337 6.11 14.73 7.36
N LEU A 338 6.50 13.65 7.99
CA LEU A 338 6.41 12.30 7.43
C LEU A 338 5.31 11.53 8.15
N ILE A 339 4.37 10.96 7.40
CA ILE A 339 3.26 10.16 7.94
C ILE A 339 3.35 8.76 7.36
N LEU A 340 3.28 7.74 8.21
CA LEU A 340 3.39 6.34 7.83
C LEU A 340 2.09 5.60 8.15
N GLY A 341 1.66 4.77 7.21
CA GLY A 341 0.60 3.79 7.37
C GLY A 341 1.16 2.37 7.46
N SER A 342 0.38 1.45 8.03
CA SER A 342 0.69 0.02 8.05
C SER A 342 -0.57 -0.79 7.80
N ALA A 343 -0.46 -1.80 6.94
CA ALA A 343 -1.49 -2.82 6.72
C ALA A 343 -1.80 -3.67 7.97
N LEU A 344 -0.94 -3.66 9.00
CA LEU A 344 -1.03 -4.56 10.17
C LEU A 344 -1.09 -3.82 11.51
N ASP A 345 -0.51 -2.63 11.60
CA ASP A 345 -0.44 -1.86 12.84
C ASP A 345 -1.69 -0.97 13.04
N ARG A 346 -1.86 -0.45 14.25
CA ARG A 346 -2.97 0.45 14.61
C ARG A 346 -2.58 1.91 14.38
N GLY A 347 -3.51 2.68 13.84
CA GLY A 347 -3.34 4.10 13.59
C GLY A 347 -2.23 4.41 12.59
N VAL A 348 -1.54 5.53 12.79
CA VAL A 348 -0.45 6.03 11.95
C VAL A 348 0.75 6.44 12.78
N LEU A 349 1.93 6.53 12.16
CA LEU A 349 3.09 7.19 12.74
C LEU A 349 3.25 8.57 12.12
N ILE A 350 3.44 9.59 12.94
CA ILE A 350 3.67 10.98 12.48
C ILE A 350 5.03 11.41 13.00
N CYS A 351 5.92 11.77 12.09
CA CYS A 351 7.24 12.29 12.39
C CYS A 351 7.37 13.73 11.93
N ARG A 352 8.02 14.56 12.73
CA ARG A 352 8.32 15.95 12.34
C ARG A 352 9.81 16.11 12.17
N ARG A 353 10.21 16.85 11.14
CA ARG A 353 11.59 17.29 11.04
C ARG A 353 11.83 18.27 12.20
N LYS A 354 12.93 18.10 12.94
CA LYS A 354 13.38 19.17 13.83
C LYS A 354 13.61 20.42 13.00
N ALA A 355 13.10 21.57 13.44
CA ALA A 355 13.54 22.82 12.85
C ALA A 355 15.07 22.86 12.99
N ASP A 356 15.79 23.06 11.87
CA ASP A 356 17.22 23.29 11.93
C ASP A 356 17.41 24.49 12.88
N GLY A 357 18.20 24.30 13.94
CA GLY A 357 18.22 25.16 15.12
C GLY A 357 18.13 26.64 14.78
N SER A 358 17.04 27.27 15.23
CA SER A 358 16.88 28.72 15.23
C SER A 358 17.76 29.36 16.29
#